data_AF-A0A3C1LWS1-F1
#
_entry.id   AF-A0A3C1LWS1-F1
#
_cell.length_a   1.000
_cell.length_b   1.000
_cell.length_c   1.000
_cell.angle_alpha   90.00
_cell.angle_beta   90.00
_cell.angle_gamma   90.00
#
_symmetry.space_group_name_H-M   'P 1'
#
loop_
_entity.id
_entity.type
_entity.pdbx_description
1 polymer ?
#
loop_
_entity_poly.entity_id
_entity_poly.type
_entity_poly.pdbx_seq_one_letter_code
_entity_poly.pdbx_strand_id
1 'polypeptide(L)'
;MNNKIRVYAFKYFSYTAILLCLFVLQSTPDFLSFGGVKPILVIPACVCIAMVDGEFIGGIFGAVAGVLCDLGSLALFGFNSIVILICCICIGLLVIYLMRLNLVNAVLLTVSTLTIRGLLDYFVTYAMWGYENSSLIIFTGIIPCILLTAVFTPPIFFLIKKFKLYLDIKLDVKFACYNTLP
;
A
#
# COMPACT_ATOMS: atom_id res chain seq x y z
N MET A 1 13.31 29.27 -3.30
CA MET A 1 13.50 27.96 -2.63
C MET A 1 12.25 27.43 -1.89
N ASN A 2 11.45 28.28 -1.21
CA ASN A 2 10.32 27.88 -0.35
C ASN A 2 9.16 27.13 -1.06
N ASN A 3 8.89 27.42 -2.35
CA ASN A 3 7.77 26.81 -3.06
C ASN A 3 7.95 25.30 -3.36
N LYS A 4 9.18 24.79 -3.47
CA LYS A 4 9.44 23.35 -3.72
C LYS A 4 9.05 22.52 -2.52
N ILE A 5 9.50 22.94 -1.33
CA ILE A 5 9.21 22.26 -0.05
C ILE A 5 7.70 22.20 0.19
N ARG A 6 6.96 23.29 -0.09
CA ARG A 6 5.49 23.31 0.06
C ARG A 6 4.79 22.31 -0.84
N VAL A 7 5.23 22.13 -2.09
CA VAL A 7 4.62 21.16 -3.02
C VAL A 7 4.94 19.73 -2.62
N TYR A 8 6.20 19.43 -2.24
CA TYR A 8 6.55 18.10 -1.72
C TYR A 8 5.82 17.78 -0.42
N ALA A 9 5.72 18.74 0.50
CA ALA A 9 4.94 18.58 1.73
C ALA A 9 3.48 18.26 1.42
N PHE A 10 2.87 18.98 0.47
CA PHE A 10 1.50 18.69 0.04
C PHE A 10 1.36 17.31 -0.60
N LYS A 11 2.36 16.85 -1.38
CA LYS A 11 2.39 15.50 -1.96
C LYS A 11 2.30 14.44 -0.86
N TYR A 12 3.24 14.47 0.07
CA TYR A 12 3.34 13.47 1.13
C TYR A 12 2.18 13.55 2.12
N PHE A 13 1.71 14.77 2.44
CA PHE A 13 0.51 14.96 3.24
C PHE A 13 -0.72 14.33 2.58
N SER A 14 -0.88 14.49 1.26
CA SER A 14 -1.99 13.88 0.52
C SER A 14 -1.89 12.35 0.50
N TYR A 15 -0.69 11.78 0.35
CA TYR A 15 -0.51 10.32 0.46
C TYR A 15 -0.87 9.79 1.84
N THR A 16 -0.45 10.46 2.91
CA THR A 16 -0.83 10.11 4.28
C THR A 16 -2.35 10.20 4.46
N ALA A 17 -2.99 11.25 3.95
CA ALA A 17 -4.44 11.41 4.01
C ALA A 17 -5.18 10.31 3.24
N ILE A 18 -4.69 9.92 2.05
CA ILE A 18 -5.25 8.80 1.26
C ILE A 18 -5.11 7.49 2.05
N LEU A 19 -3.92 7.19 2.59
CA LEU A 19 -3.71 5.97 3.38
C LEU A 19 -4.62 5.93 4.61
N LEU A 20 -4.74 7.05 5.32
CA LEU A 20 -5.59 7.13 6.50
C LEU A 20 -7.08 7.01 6.15
N CYS A 21 -7.52 7.61 5.04
CA CYS A 21 -8.88 7.44 4.52
C CYS A 21 -9.17 5.97 4.18
N LEU A 22 -8.25 5.31 3.48
CA LEU A 22 -8.36 3.87 3.16
C LEU A 22 -8.33 3.01 4.42
N PHE A 23 -7.55 3.39 5.44
CA PHE A 23 -7.52 2.72 6.73
C PHE A 23 -8.86 2.82 7.48
N VAL A 24 -9.46 4.01 7.52
CA VAL A 24 -10.78 4.22 8.10
C VAL A 24 -11.83 3.42 7.33
N LEU A 25 -11.73 3.40 5.99
CA LEU A 25 -12.65 2.66 5.13
C LEU A 25 -12.62 1.15 5.40
N GLN A 26 -11.42 0.55 5.55
CA GLN A 26 -11.31 -0.88 5.88
C GLN A 26 -11.64 -1.18 7.35
N SER A 27 -11.50 -0.21 8.26
CA SER A 27 -11.79 -0.39 9.69
C SER A 27 -13.29 -0.26 10.02
N THR A 28 -14.07 0.35 9.13
CA THR A 28 -15.51 0.51 9.33
C THR A 28 -16.20 -0.85 9.24
N PRO A 29 -16.91 -1.32 10.30
CA PRO A 29 -17.68 -2.56 10.24
C PRO A 29 -18.77 -2.47 9.17
N ASP A 30 -19.04 -3.58 8.49
CA ASP A 30 -20.00 -3.75 7.36
C ASP A 30 -19.70 -3.02 6.05
N PHE A 31 -18.81 -2.03 6.05
CA PHE A 31 -18.36 -1.37 4.84
C PHE A 31 -17.37 -2.28 4.09
N LEU A 32 -17.76 -2.78 2.91
CA LEU A 32 -17.00 -3.71 2.05
C LEU A 32 -16.81 -5.14 2.60
N SER A 33 -17.71 -5.61 3.48
CA SER A 33 -17.73 -7.03 3.87
C SER A 33 -18.44 -7.85 2.79
N PHE A 34 -17.67 -8.65 2.04
CA PHE A 34 -18.22 -9.61 1.08
C PHE A 34 -18.09 -11.00 1.69
N GLY A 35 -19.22 -11.60 2.09
CA GLY A 35 -19.23 -12.94 2.69
C GLY A 35 -18.52 -13.03 4.04
N GLY A 36 -18.45 -11.93 4.81
CA GLY A 36 -17.78 -11.90 6.11
C GLY A 36 -16.27 -11.62 6.05
N VAL A 37 -15.69 -11.46 4.85
CA VAL A 37 -14.27 -11.16 4.65
C VAL A 37 -14.11 -9.69 4.24
N LYS A 38 -13.14 -9.01 4.87
CA LYS A 38 -12.84 -7.59 4.64
C LYS A 38 -11.57 -7.42 3.80
N PRO A 39 -11.59 -6.59 2.75
CA PRO A 39 -10.38 -6.27 1.98
C PRO A 39 -9.44 -5.33 2.74
N ILE A 40 -8.14 -5.47 2.54
CA ILE A 40 -7.12 -4.63 3.18
C ILE A 40 -6.62 -3.62 2.15
N LEU A 41 -7.29 -2.47 2.07
CA LEU A 41 -7.04 -1.43 1.05
C LEU A 41 -5.75 -0.65 1.30
N VAL A 42 -5.25 -0.63 2.53
CA VAL A 42 -4.02 0.09 2.88
C VAL A 42 -2.78 -0.47 2.16
N ILE A 43 -2.74 -1.79 1.92
CA ILE A 43 -1.62 -2.48 1.25
C ILE A 43 -1.48 -2.11 -0.23
N PRO A 44 -2.53 -2.21 -1.09
CA PRO A 44 -2.41 -1.77 -2.48
C PRO A 44 -2.01 -0.29 -2.59
N ALA A 45 -2.44 0.56 -1.67
CA ALA A 45 -2.07 1.97 -1.68
C ALA A 45 -0.57 2.19 -1.43
N CYS A 46 0.02 1.55 -0.40
CA CYS A 46 1.46 1.68 -0.16
C CYS A 46 2.31 1.01 -1.24
N VAL A 47 1.85 -0.12 -1.81
CA VAL A 47 2.49 -0.76 -2.96
C VAL A 47 2.50 0.17 -4.16
N CYS A 48 1.37 0.80 -4.49
CA CYS A 48 1.29 1.76 -5.59
C CYS A 48 2.19 2.98 -5.35
N ILE A 49 2.26 3.51 -4.12
CA ILE A 49 3.18 4.59 -3.76
C ILE A 49 4.64 4.14 -3.97
N ALA A 50 5.01 2.93 -3.54
CA ALA A 50 6.35 2.38 -3.70
C ALA A 50 6.73 2.20 -5.18
N MET A 51 5.82 1.67 -6.00
CA MET A 51 6.05 1.54 -7.45
C MET A 51 6.27 2.90 -8.14
N VAL A 52 5.66 3.94 -7.61
CA VAL A 52 5.58 5.23 -8.26
C VAL A 52 6.70 6.16 -7.79
N ASP A 53 6.99 6.22 -6.49
CA ASP A 53 7.96 7.14 -5.87
C ASP A 53 9.26 6.44 -5.42
N GLY A 54 9.39 5.12 -5.62
CA GLY A 54 10.62 4.37 -5.39
C GLY A 54 10.72 3.74 -4.00
N GLU A 55 11.89 3.18 -3.70
CA GLU A 55 12.15 2.32 -2.55
C GLU A 55 12.14 3.04 -1.21
N PHE A 56 12.69 4.25 -1.14
CA PHE A 56 12.82 4.96 0.13
C PHE A 56 11.46 5.49 0.61
N ILE A 57 10.75 6.19 -0.29
CA ILE A 57 9.40 6.69 -0.03
C ILE A 57 8.44 5.51 0.16
N GLY A 58 8.55 4.49 -0.70
CA GLY A 58 7.80 3.24 -0.58
C GLY A 58 8.00 2.56 0.77
N GLY A 59 9.23 2.44 1.24
CA GLY A 59 9.55 1.82 2.54
C GLY A 59 8.96 2.57 3.73
N ILE A 60 9.06 3.91 3.75
CA ILE A 60 8.47 4.74 4.82
C ILE A 60 6.96 4.58 4.86
N PHE A 61 6.29 4.72 3.71
CA PHE A 61 4.84 4.54 3.63
C PHE A 61 4.41 3.10 3.88
N GLY A 62 5.25 2.12 3.53
CA GLY A 62 5.05 0.71 3.85
C GLY A 62 5.08 0.43 5.35
N ALA A 63 6.03 1.01 6.09
CA ALA A 63 6.07 0.91 7.54
C ALA A 63 4.84 1.55 8.20
N VAL A 64 4.48 2.77 7.79
CA VAL A 64 3.28 3.46 8.30
C VAL A 64 2.02 2.65 8.00
N ALA A 65 1.90 2.12 6.78
CA ALA A 65 0.81 1.24 6.37
C ALA A 65 0.72 -0.03 7.24
N GLY A 66 1.86 -0.65 7.56
CA GLY A 66 1.86 -1.83 8.41
C GLY A 66 1.55 -1.53 9.88
N VAL A 67 2.02 -0.40 10.43
CA VAL A 67 1.58 0.06 11.77
C VAL A 67 0.07 0.32 11.80
N LEU A 68 -0.50 0.92 10.75
CA LEU A 68 -1.95 1.08 10.64
C LEU A 68 -2.66 -0.28 10.63
N CYS A 69 -2.15 -1.25 9.86
CA CYS A 69 -2.72 -2.60 9.86
C CYS A 69 -2.63 -3.27 11.24
N ASP A 70 -1.54 -3.08 11.96
CA ASP A 70 -1.37 -3.59 13.32
C ASP A 70 -2.38 -2.97 14.28
N LEU A 71 -2.62 -1.66 14.22
CA LEU A 71 -3.60 -0.94 15.05
C LEU A 71 -5.04 -1.43 14.84
N GLY A 72 -5.37 -1.88 13.62
CA GLY A 72 -6.69 -2.44 13.30
C GLY A 72 -6.85 -3.91 13.68
N SER A 73 -5.78 -4.57 14.15
CA SER A 73 -5.76 -5.98 14.49
C SER A 73 -5.39 -6.19 15.96
N LEU A 74 -5.70 -7.36 16.51
CA LEU A 74 -5.20 -7.77 17.84
C LEU A 74 -3.83 -8.48 17.74
N ALA A 75 -3.11 -8.33 16.62
CA ALA A 75 -1.84 -8.99 16.36
C ALA A 75 -0.66 -8.28 17.05
N LEU A 76 0.52 -8.90 17.00
CA LEU A 76 1.76 -8.35 17.54
C LEU A 76 2.08 -7.01 16.87
N PHE A 77 2.10 -5.95 17.68
CA PHE A 77 2.42 -4.61 17.20
C PHE A 77 3.80 -4.57 16.54
N GLY A 78 3.86 -4.06 15.30
CA GLY A 78 5.09 -3.92 14.53
C GLY A 78 5.39 -5.09 13.61
N PHE A 79 4.68 -6.22 13.72
CA PHE A 79 4.90 -7.37 12.83
C PHE A 79 4.53 -7.03 11.38
N ASN A 80 3.33 -6.52 11.13
CA ASN A 80 2.95 -6.14 9.76
C ASN A 80 3.78 -4.94 9.26
N SER A 81 4.18 -4.03 10.16
CA SER A 81 5.08 -2.92 9.83
C SER A 81 6.38 -3.38 9.18
N ILE A 82 7.10 -4.31 9.80
CA ILE A 82 8.39 -4.79 9.29
C ILE A 82 8.20 -5.55 7.97
N VAL A 83 7.21 -6.43 7.90
CA VAL A 83 6.95 -7.25 6.70
C VAL A 83 6.61 -6.37 5.50
N ILE A 84 5.69 -5.41 5.67
CA ILE A 84 5.26 -4.53 4.59
C ILE A 84 6.36 -3.54 4.21
N LEU A 85 7.14 -3.02 5.17
CA LEU A 85 8.31 -2.19 4.88
C LEU A 85 9.28 -2.91 3.93
N ILE A 86 9.66 -4.15 4.24
CA ILE A 86 10.60 -4.91 3.42
C ILE A 86 10.01 -5.15 2.03
N CYS A 87 8.74 -5.56 1.95
CA CYS A 87 8.06 -5.77 0.68
C CYS A 87 8.02 -4.49 -0.16
N CYS A 88 7.67 -3.34 0.41
CA CYS A 88 7.62 -2.07 -0.30
C CYS A 88 8.99 -1.60 -0.79
N ILE A 89 10.05 -1.80 -0.01
CA ILE A 89 11.43 -1.53 -0.45
C ILE A 89 11.77 -2.43 -1.65
N CYS A 90 11.55 -3.74 -1.53
CA CYS A 90 11.80 -4.69 -2.63
C CYS A 90 11.03 -4.32 -3.89
N ILE A 91 9.76 -3.92 -3.77
CA ILE A 91 8.91 -3.49 -4.89
C ILE A 91 9.45 -2.21 -5.53
N GLY A 92 9.85 -1.22 -4.72
CA GLY A 92 10.46 0.01 -5.22
C GLY A 92 11.72 -0.28 -6.04
N LEU A 93 12.63 -1.11 -5.51
CA LEU A 93 13.81 -1.55 -6.27
C LEU A 93 13.42 -2.31 -7.55
N LEU A 94 12.48 -3.25 -7.45
CA LEU A 94 12.08 -4.08 -8.58
C LEU A 94 11.49 -3.24 -9.72
N VAL A 95 10.73 -2.19 -9.41
CA VAL A 95 10.18 -1.27 -10.43
C VAL A 95 11.24 -0.33 -10.98
N ILE A 96 12.23 0.08 -10.18
CA ILE A 96 13.33 0.92 -10.69
C ILE A 96 14.21 0.14 -11.67
N TYR A 97 14.54 -1.12 -11.36
CA TYR A 97 15.55 -1.88 -12.11
C TYR A 97 14.98 -2.89 -13.11
N LEU A 98 13.81 -3.50 -12.86
CA LEU A 98 13.36 -4.68 -13.59
C LEU A 98 11.99 -4.52 -14.27
N MET A 99 11.07 -3.74 -13.68
CA MET A 99 9.67 -3.70 -14.12
C MET A 99 9.20 -2.34 -14.60
N ARG A 100 8.30 -2.34 -15.58
CA ARG A 100 7.61 -1.12 -16.02
C ARG A 100 6.42 -0.80 -15.11
N LEU A 101 6.09 0.49 -14.97
CA LEU A 101 4.90 0.97 -14.26
C LEU A 101 3.61 0.67 -15.05
N ASN A 102 3.10 -0.55 -14.90
CA ASN A 102 1.88 -1.04 -15.54
C ASN A 102 0.86 -1.52 -14.49
N LEU A 103 -0.44 -1.52 -14.86
CA LEU A 103 -1.53 -1.99 -13.99
C LEU A 103 -1.37 -3.47 -13.63
N VAL A 104 -1.02 -4.31 -14.61
CA VAL A 104 -0.81 -5.75 -14.39
C VAL A 104 0.27 -5.99 -13.33
N ASN A 105 1.39 -5.26 -13.42
CA ASN A 105 2.48 -5.35 -12.45
C ASN A 105 2.02 -4.86 -11.07
N ALA A 106 1.20 -3.81 -11.00
CA ALA A 106 0.67 -3.31 -9.72
C ALA A 106 -0.22 -4.33 -9.01
N VAL A 107 -1.11 -4.99 -9.75
CA VAL A 107 -1.94 -6.07 -9.19
C VAL A 107 -1.08 -7.25 -8.74
N LEU A 108 -0.12 -7.67 -9.58
CA LEU A 108 0.76 -8.80 -9.27
C LEU A 108 1.61 -8.56 -8.02
N LEU A 109 2.18 -7.35 -7.88
CA LEU A 109 2.99 -6.97 -6.71
C LEU A 109 2.13 -6.80 -5.45
N THR A 110 0.88 -6.36 -5.59
CA THR A 110 -0.04 -6.29 -4.46
C THR A 110 -0.41 -7.69 -3.98
N VAL A 111 -0.76 -8.59 -4.91
CA VAL A 111 -1.10 -9.99 -4.60
C VAL A 111 0.09 -10.70 -3.96
N SER A 112 1.30 -10.51 -4.48
CA SER A 112 2.50 -11.12 -3.87
C SER A 112 2.74 -10.61 -2.45
N THR A 113 2.62 -9.29 -2.22
CA THR A 113 2.76 -8.68 -0.89
C THR A 113 1.73 -9.22 0.11
N LEU A 114 0.46 -9.29 -0.31
CA LEU A 114 -0.62 -9.82 0.53
C LEU A 114 -0.42 -11.31 0.83
N THR A 115 0.09 -12.08 -0.13
CA THR A 115 0.37 -13.51 0.05
C THR A 115 1.49 -13.71 1.07
N ILE A 116 2.59 -12.96 0.96
CA ILE A 116 3.71 -13.02 1.91
C ILE A 116 3.23 -12.63 3.32
N ARG A 117 2.54 -11.48 3.43
CA ARG A 117 1.98 -11.01 4.70
C ARG A 117 1.00 -12.02 5.29
N GLY A 118 0.07 -12.54 4.50
CA GLY A 118 -0.94 -13.50 4.95
C GLY A 118 -0.35 -14.83 5.40
N LEU A 119 0.66 -15.34 4.68
CA LEU A 119 1.33 -16.58 5.04
C LEU A 119 2.16 -16.44 6.32
N LEU A 120 2.86 -15.33 6.49
CA LEU A 120 3.63 -15.04 7.69
C LEU A 120 2.72 -14.82 8.91
N ASP A 121 1.63 -14.07 8.75
CA ASP A 121 0.62 -13.86 9.80
C ASP A 121 -0.03 -15.19 10.22
N TYR A 122 -0.36 -16.04 9.24
CA TYR A 122 -0.85 -17.39 9.50
C TYR A 122 0.15 -18.25 10.28
N PHE A 123 1.42 -18.23 9.87
CA PHE A 123 2.47 -19.02 10.51
C PHE A 123 2.67 -18.62 11.97
N VAL A 124 2.80 -17.31 12.24
CA VAL A 124 3.05 -16.80 13.59
C VAL A 124 1.84 -16.97 14.50
N THR A 125 0.63 -16.68 14.02
CA THR A 125 -0.57 -16.67 14.86
C THR A 125 -1.17 -18.06 15.03
N TYR A 126 -1.18 -18.90 14.00
CA TYR A 126 -1.88 -20.19 14.03
C TYR A 126 -0.94 -21.39 14.06
N ALA A 127 0.07 -21.43 13.18
CA ALA A 127 0.92 -22.61 13.05
C ALA A 127 1.81 -22.81 14.29
N MET A 128 2.39 -21.75 14.84
CA MET A 128 3.24 -21.83 16.04
C MET A 128 2.48 -22.26 17.31
N TRP A 129 1.19 -21.89 17.41
CA TRP A 129 0.36 -22.18 18.58
C TRP A 129 -0.38 -23.52 18.49
N GLY A 130 -0.26 -24.23 17.35
CA GLY A 130 -0.83 -25.57 17.19
C GLY A 130 -2.35 -25.63 17.18
N TYR A 131 -3.03 -24.57 16.72
CA TYR A 131 -4.50 -24.55 16.64
C TYR A 131 -5.03 -25.60 15.65
N GLU A 132 -6.02 -26.38 16.11
CA GLU A 132 -6.73 -27.36 15.26
C GLU A 132 -7.54 -26.67 14.15
N ASN A 133 -7.62 -27.31 12.98
CA ASN A 133 -8.33 -26.80 11.79
C ASN A 133 -7.84 -25.43 11.26
N SER A 134 -6.61 -25.04 11.58
CA SER A 134 -5.99 -23.79 11.11
C SER A 134 -5.95 -23.67 9.58
N SER A 135 -5.80 -24.78 8.85
CA SER A 135 -5.76 -24.78 7.38
C SER A 135 -7.01 -24.19 6.72
N LEU A 136 -8.18 -24.27 7.36
CA LEU A 136 -9.42 -23.68 6.83
C LEU A 136 -9.34 -22.16 6.73
N ILE A 137 -8.61 -21.50 7.64
CA ILE A 137 -8.48 -20.03 7.70
C ILE A 137 -7.80 -19.48 6.45
N ILE A 138 -6.89 -20.26 5.86
CA ILE A 138 -6.24 -19.90 4.59
C ILE A 138 -7.29 -19.82 3.48
N PHE A 139 -8.14 -20.84 3.37
CA PHE A 139 -9.12 -20.96 2.28
C PHE A 139 -10.33 -20.05 2.46
N THR A 140 -10.82 -19.88 3.69
CA THR A 140 -12.05 -19.12 3.96
C THR A 140 -11.80 -17.66 4.30
N GLY A 141 -10.56 -17.29 4.68
CA GLY A 141 -10.20 -15.92 5.05
C GLY A 141 -9.14 -15.30 4.15
N ILE A 142 -7.94 -15.88 4.10
CA ILE A 142 -6.77 -15.25 3.46
C ILE A 142 -6.94 -15.15 1.95
N ILE A 143 -7.27 -16.25 1.27
CA ILE A 143 -7.47 -16.27 -0.19
C ILE A 143 -8.57 -15.30 -0.65
N PRO A 144 -9.80 -15.32 -0.09
CA PRO A 144 -10.83 -14.38 -0.50
C PRO A 144 -10.44 -12.92 -0.20
N CYS A 145 -9.72 -12.66 0.89
CA CYS A 145 -9.21 -11.32 1.20
C CYS A 145 -8.22 -10.83 0.12
N ILE A 146 -7.30 -11.69 -0.33
CA ILE A 146 -6.35 -11.38 -1.40
C ILE A 146 -7.09 -11.06 -2.70
N LEU A 147 -8.06 -11.91 -3.09
CA LEU A 147 -8.84 -11.73 -4.31
C LEU A 147 -9.66 -10.43 -4.28
N LEU A 148 -10.36 -10.16 -3.18
CA LEU A 148 -11.11 -8.92 -3.01
C LEU A 148 -10.18 -7.70 -3.09
N THR A 149 -9.06 -7.73 -2.38
CA THR A 149 -8.10 -6.61 -2.39
C THR A 149 -7.48 -6.41 -3.77
N ALA A 150 -7.23 -7.47 -4.53
CA ALA A 150 -6.75 -7.40 -5.91
C ALA A 150 -7.75 -6.69 -6.83
N VAL A 151 -9.07 -6.92 -6.67
CA VAL A 151 -10.12 -6.24 -7.43
C VAL A 151 -10.17 -4.74 -7.12
N PHE A 152 -9.86 -4.33 -5.89
CA PHE A 152 -9.76 -2.92 -5.50
C PHE A 152 -8.42 -2.26 -5.82
N THR A 153 -7.43 -3.02 -6.29
CA THR A 153 -6.10 -2.48 -6.62
C THR A 153 -6.11 -1.55 -7.85
N PRO A 154 -6.76 -1.88 -8.99
CA PRO A 154 -6.84 -1.01 -10.16
C PRO A 154 -7.33 0.42 -9.88
N PRO A 155 -8.46 0.67 -9.18
CA PRO A 155 -8.91 2.04 -8.93
C PRO A 155 -7.93 2.82 -8.05
N ILE A 156 -7.31 2.17 -7.07
CA ILE A 156 -6.28 2.78 -6.20
C ILE A 156 -5.04 3.16 -7.02
N PHE A 157 -4.60 2.26 -7.90
CA PHE A 157 -3.47 2.51 -8.79
C PHE A 157 -3.72 3.71 -9.70
N PHE A 158 -4.90 3.78 -10.33
CA PHE A 158 -5.26 4.92 -11.18
C PHE A 158 -5.33 6.23 -10.39
N LEU A 159 -5.87 6.20 -9.17
CA LEU A 159 -5.95 7.37 -8.30
C LEU A 159 -4.57 7.93 -7.98
N ILE A 160 -3.65 7.07 -7.50
CA ILE A 160 -2.29 7.46 -7.11
C ILE A 160 -1.49 7.92 -8.33
N LYS A 161 -1.57 7.20 -9.45
CA LYS A 161 -0.89 7.56 -10.70
C LYS A 161 -1.35 8.90 -11.23
N LYS A 162 -2.68 9.15 -11.25
CA LYS A 162 -3.25 10.42 -11.70
C LYS A 162 -2.87 11.57 -10.77
N PHE A 163 -2.88 11.33 -9.46
CA PHE A 163 -2.49 12.32 -8.46
C PHE A 163 -1.03 12.75 -8.63
N LYS A 164 -0.10 11.79 -8.80
CA LYS A 164 1.29 12.11 -9.07
C LYS A 164 1.46 12.86 -10.38
N LEU A 165 0.86 12.39 -11.47
CA LEU A 165 0.98 13.04 -12.78
C LEU A 165 0.51 14.50 -12.72
N TYR A 166 -0.60 14.77 -12.04
CA TYR A 166 -1.09 16.14 -11.85
C TYR A 166 -0.10 16.99 -11.05
N LEU A 167 0.54 16.42 -10.03
CA LEU A 167 1.52 17.14 -9.23
C LEU A 167 2.82 17.42 -9.99
N ASP A 168 3.29 16.45 -10.78
CA ASP A 168 4.50 16.57 -11.60
C ASP A 168 4.31 17.64 -12.69
N ILE A 169 3.17 17.63 -13.40
CA ILE A 169 2.83 18.70 -14.37
C ILE A 169 2.82 20.08 -13.68
N LYS A 170 2.23 20.17 -12.49
CA LYS A 170 2.16 21.44 -11.75
C LYS A 170 3.52 21.90 -11.24
N LEU A 171 4.43 20.97 -10.94
CA LEU A 171 5.83 21.23 -10.63
C LEU A 171 6.53 21.78 -11.88
N ASP A 172 6.49 21.07 -13.00
CA ASP A 172 7.17 21.43 -14.25
C ASP A 172 6.72 22.80 -14.79
N VAL A 173 5.40 23.07 -14.80
CA VAL A 173 4.86 24.38 -15.24
C VAL A 173 5.35 25.52 -14.34
N LYS A 174 5.41 25.31 -13.01
CA LYS A 174 5.95 26.33 -12.09
C LYS A 174 7.45 26.55 -12.30
N PHE A 175 8.19 25.54 -12.74
CA PHE A 175 9.62 25.65 -13.00
C PHE A 175 9.92 26.32 -14.33
N ALA A 176 9.17 26.01 -15.39
CA ALA A 176 9.28 26.70 -16.68
C ALA A 176 9.06 28.21 -16.52
N CYS A 177 8.07 28.61 -15.71
CA CYS A 177 7.75 30.02 -15.46
C CYS A 177 8.81 30.74 -14.60
N TYR A 178 9.55 30.01 -13.74
CA TYR A 178 10.60 30.60 -12.89
C TYR A 178 11.94 30.74 -13.62
N ASN A 179 12.22 29.91 -14.63
CA ASN A 179 13.44 29.96 -15.44
C ASN A 179 13.38 30.98 -16.59
N THR A 180 12.21 31.59 -16.85
CA THR A 180 12.02 32.64 -17.87
C THR A 180 11.96 34.06 -17.29
N LEU A 181 12.10 34.21 -15.97
CA LEU A 181 12.24 35.52 -15.33
C LEU A 181 13.75 35.87 -15.26
N PRO A 182 14.18 37.00 -15.84
CA PRO A 182 15.60 37.40 -15.88
C PRO A 182 16.19 37.69 -14.50
#